data_AF-A0A8S4ACD2-F1
#
_entry.id   AF-A0A8S4ACD2-F1
#
_cell.length_a   1.000
_cell.length_b   1.000
_cell.length_c   1.000
_cell.angle_alpha   90.00
_cell.angle_beta   90.00
_cell.angle_gamma   90.00
#
_symmetry.space_group_name_H-M   'P 1'
#
loop_
_entity.id
_entity.type
_entity.pdbx_description
1 polymer ?
#
loop_
_entity_poly.entity_id
_entity_poly.type
_entity_poly.pdbx_seq_one_letter_code
_entity_poly.pdbx_strand_id
1 'polypeptide(L)'
;TSCDDAEIDYYLFYQVCLIPAVVLTLLMAATKPRRQKLLQFLYGRPGLVFPMDTLTRSSRISYCCAFGAIGFTVYEIIWKQQYAIEYSGPVVVKVIVSVLIYGMVYFPVFTSLALGTAFSYFLGSLYIWMFFALEIYQANTCEYSAALRAVILLRALPNLLCHAYLSVAMPVKFCLALRRRKYFTPSLGEDPHSETLEQIKKSFQGKHVTKLLRKPEVEIRYCARLRYYTKKRHELKYPKPLKALKKVFFFLLYKDYECFRYPSLLASVMFIAAFIIYV
;
A
#
# COMPACT_ATOMS: atom_id res chain seq x y z
N THR A 1 21.24 6.34 28.65
CA THR A 1 20.94 7.78 28.75
C THR A 1 19.56 7.96 28.16
N SER A 2 18.63 8.31 29.04
CA SER A 2 17.17 8.22 28.88
C SER A 2 16.64 9.24 27.88
N CYS A 3 15.72 8.80 27.01
CA CYS A 3 14.91 9.67 26.16
C CYS A 3 13.57 10.01 26.82
N ASP A 4 13.53 10.10 28.15
CA ASP A 4 12.27 10.17 28.90
C ASP A 4 11.55 11.52 28.70
N ASP A 5 12.27 12.59 28.33
CA ASP A 5 11.69 13.94 28.13
C ASP A 5 11.27 14.24 26.68
N ALA A 6 11.62 13.36 25.72
CA ALA A 6 11.37 13.55 24.29
C ALA A 6 10.53 12.43 23.66
N GLU A 7 10.12 11.44 24.45
CA GLU A 7 9.19 10.41 24.02
C GLU A 7 7.81 11.04 23.91
N ILE A 8 7.43 11.43 22.69
CA ILE A 8 6.03 11.76 22.39
C ILE A 8 5.21 10.55 22.82
N ASP A 9 4.29 10.75 23.76
CA ASP A 9 3.36 9.72 24.22
C ASP A 9 2.67 9.12 23.00
N TYR A 10 3.14 7.92 22.60
CA TYR A 10 2.61 7.18 21.45
C TYR A 10 1.09 7.04 21.59
N TYR A 11 0.63 6.82 22.81
CA TYR A 11 -0.78 6.80 23.18
C TYR A 11 -1.53 8.08 22.76
N LEU A 12 -1.07 9.24 23.23
CA LEU A 12 -1.72 10.52 22.98
C LEU A 12 -1.68 10.87 21.49
N PHE A 13 -0.56 10.58 20.83
CA PHE A 13 -0.39 10.82 19.41
C PHE A 13 -1.45 10.11 18.57
N TYR A 14 -1.62 8.80 18.74
CA TYR A 14 -2.57 8.04 17.93
C TYR A 14 -4.03 8.38 18.23
N GLN A 15 -4.35 8.77 19.47
CA GLN A 15 -5.67 9.29 19.82
C GLN A 15 -5.96 10.64 19.18
N VAL A 16 -5.00 11.57 19.22
CA VAL A 16 -5.13 12.87 18.55
C VAL A 16 -5.23 12.68 17.04
N CYS A 17 -4.48 11.74 16.46
CA CYS A 17 -4.53 11.38 15.03
C CYS A 17 -5.85 10.73 14.59
N LEU A 18 -6.66 10.25 15.52
CA LEU A 18 -7.99 9.73 15.23
C LEU A 18 -8.95 10.85 14.78
N ILE A 19 -8.81 12.05 15.34
CA ILE A 19 -9.61 13.23 14.97
C ILE A 19 -9.42 13.58 13.47
N PRO A 20 -8.20 13.86 12.97
CA PRO A 20 -8.00 14.10 11.55
C PRO A 20 -8.33 12.87 10.70
N ALA A 21 -8.14 11.64 11.19
CA ALA A 21 -8.57 10.46 10.43
C ALA A 21 -10.08 10.46 10.17
N VAL A 22 -10.89 10.71 11.19
CA VAL A 22 -12.35 10.80 11.07
C VAL A 22 -12.75 11.98 10.17
N VAL A 23 -12.12 13.15 10.34
CA VAL A 23 -12.40 14.32 9.50
C VAL A 23 -12.07 14.06 8.03
N LEU A 24 -10.89 13.49 7.74
CA LEU A 24 -10.46 13.18 6.38
C LEU A 24 -11.34 12.13 5.71
N THR A 25 -11.78 11.12 6.46
CA THR A 25 -12.67 10.08 5.94
C THR A 25 -14.06 10.62 5.65
N LEU A 26 -14.60 11.49 6.51
CA LEU A 26 -15.86 12.20 6.25
C LEU A 26 -15.75 13.14 5.05
N LEU A 27 -14.65 13.89 4.92
CA LEU A 27 -14.40 14.75 3.75
C LEU A 27 -14.34 13.92 2.46
N MET A 28 -13.58 12.83 2.47
CA MET A 28 -13.48 11.92 1.32
C MET A 28 -14.83 11.25 1.00
N ALA A 29 -15.61 10.86 2.02
CA ALA A 29 -16.95 10.33 1.84
C ALA A 29 -17.90 11.38 1.22
N ALA A 30 -17.76 12.66 1.60
CA ALA A 30 -18.55 13.77 1.06
C ALA A 30 -18.22 14.12 -0.41
N THR A 31 -17.02 13.79 -0.90
CA THR A 31 -16.61 14.09 -2.29
C THR A 31 -17.18 13.16 -3.36
N LYS A 32 -17.76 12.01 -2.99
CA LYS A 32 -18.49 11.20 -3.96
C LYS A 32 -19.78 11.94 -4.36
N PRO A 33 -20.10 12.08 -5.67
CA PRO A 33 -21.40 12.59 -6.14
C PRO A 33 -22.60 11.73 -5.72
N ARG A 34 -22.39 10.70 -4.87
CA ARG A 34 -23.44 9.98 -4.12
C ARG A 34 -24.38 10.93 -3.37
N ARG A 35 -23.97 12.19 -3.17
CA ARG A 35 -24.75 13.31 -2.65
C ARG A 35 -25.83 13.86 -3.58
N GLN A 36 -26.06 13.31 -4.78
CA GLN A 36 -27.41 13.46 -5.32
C GLN A 36 -28.40 12.62 -4.51
N LYS A 37 -28.05 11.50 -3.85
CA LYS A 37 -29.04 10.60 -3.20
C LYS A 37 -28.90 10.44 -1.67
N LEU A 38 -28.62 11.53 -0.96
CA LEU A 38 -29.19 11.71 0.39
C LEU A 38 -30.55 12.41 0.26
N LEU A 39 -31.27 12.15 -0.84
CA LEU A 39 -32.13 13.17 -1.44
C LEU A 39 -33.37 13.46 -0.60
N GLN A 40 -33.83 12.52 0.25
CA GLN A 40 -34.94 12.81 1.14
C GLN A 40 -34.83 12.33 2.59
N PHE A 41 -34.09 11.28 2.97
CA PHE A 41 -33.81 11.08 4.40
C PHE A 41 -32.59 10.17 4.68
N LEU A 42 -32.48 8.97 4.07
CA LEU A 42 -31.26 8.11 4.15
C LEU A 42 -31.31 6.84 3.27
N TYR A 43 -32.13 6.76 2.20
CA TYR A 43 -32.26 5.54 1.35
C TYR A 43 -31.28 5.48 0.18
N GLY A 44 -30.02 5.72 0.51
CA GLY A 44 -28.84 5.48 -0.31
C GLY A 44 -27.67 5.50 0.66
N ARG A 45 -27.48 4.37 1.38
CA ARG A 45 -26.60 4.25 2.55
C ARG A 45 -25.32 5.09 2.37
N PRO A 46 -24.93 5.94 3.35
CA PRO A 46 -23.63 6.60 3.36
C PRO A 46 -22.57 5.50 3.43
N GLY A 47 -22.25 4.93 2.28
CA GLY A 47 -21.28 3.87 2.16
C GLY A 47 -19.94 4.55 2.32
N LEU A 48 -19.35 4.36 3.51
CA LEU A 48 -17.95 4.61 3.77
C LEU A 48 -17.16 4.12 2.54
N VAL A 49 -16.23 4.95 2.07
CA VAL A 49 -15.46 4.62 0.89
C VAL A 49 -14.73 3.31 1.16
N PHE A 50 -14.92 2.31 0.30
CA PHE A 50 -14.25 1.04 0.47
C PHE A 50 -12.73 1.28 0.35
N PRO A 51 -11.95 1.02 1.40
CA PRO A 51 -10.57 1.50 1.51
C PRO A 51 -9.60 0.78 0.57
N MET A 52 -9.99 -0.36 0.01
CA MET A 52 -9.12 -1.12 -0.88
C MET A 52 -9.93 -1.86 -1.92
N ASP A 53 -9.70 -1.58 -3.20
CA ASP A 53 -10.19 -2.47 -4.25
C ASP A 53 -9.22 -3.67 -4.37
N THR A 54 -9.60 -4.79 -3.74
CA THR A 54 -8.81 -6.03 -3.66
C THR A 54 -8.58 -6.69 -5.02
N LEU A 55 -9.38 -6.34 -6.03
CA LEU A 55 -9.35 -6.95 -7.35
C LEU A 55 -8.57 -6.11 -8.36
N THR A 56 -8.32 -4.83 -8.06
CA THR A 56 -7.58 -3.95 -8.97
C THR A 56 -6.09 -4.22 -8.99
N ARG A 57 -5.50 -3.97 -10.16
CA ARG A 57 -4.05 -4.12 -10.43
C ARG A 57 -3.28 -2.79 -10.33
N SER A 58 -3.96 -1.69 -10.05
CA SER A 58 -3.37 -0.35 -9.91
C SER A 58 -2.71 -0.17 -8.54
N SER A 59 -1.67 0.66 -8.45
CA SER A 59 -1.09 1.13 -7.18
C SER A 59 -0.64 0.07 -6.15
N ARG A 60 -0.33 -1.16 -6.60
CA ARG A 60 0.05 -2.30 -5.74
C ARG A 60 1.13 -1.98 -4.72
N ILE A 61 2.22 -1.33 -5.14
CA ILE A 61 3.35 -1.00 -4.26
C ILE A 61 2.89 -0.06 -3.14
N SER A 62 2.02 0.91 -3.43
CA SER A 62 1.49 1.81 -2.41
C SER A 62 0.58 1.10 -1.41
N TYR A 63 -0.22 0.12 -1.86
CA TYR A 63 -0.97 -0.73 -0.95
C TYR A 63 -0.05 -1.62 -0.11
N CYS A 64 0.98 -2.23 -0.71
CA CYS A 64 1.99 -3.00 0.01
C CYS A 64 2.66 -2.18 1.12
N CYS A 65 3.08 -0.94 0.82
CA CYS A 65 3.69 -0.06 1.81
C CYS A 65 2.70 0.38 2.89
N ALA A 66 1.45 0.69 2.55
CA ALA A 66 0.44 1.06 3.53
C ALA A 66 0.09 -0.10 4.48
N PHE A 67 -0.02 -1.32 3.96
CA PHE A 67 -0.20 -2.51 4.78
C PHE A 67 1.06 -2.89 5.58
N GLY A 68 2.24 -2.66 5.02
CA GLY A 68 3.51 -2.84 5.71
C GLY A 68 3.63 -1.92 6.93
N ALA A 69 3.26 -0.65 6.77
CA ALA A 69 3.21 0.33 7.85
C ALA A 69 2.25 -0.11 8.98
N ILE A 70 0.99 -0.45 8.66
CA ILE A 70 0.06 -0.99 9.67
C ILE A 70 0.63 -2.26 10.32
N GLY A 71 1.18 -3.18 9.51
CA GLY A 71 1.73 -4.43 10.00
C GLY A 71 2.84 -4.22 11.02
N PHE A 72 3.69 -3.22 10.79
CA PHE A 72 4.72 -2.83 11.76
C PHE A 72 4.12 -2.23 13.02
N THR A 73 3.14 -1.32 12.91
CA THR A 73 2.45 -0.79 14.09
C THR A 73 1.81 -1.91 14.92
N VAL A 74 1.18 -2.89 14.28
CA VAL A 74 0.60 -4.06 14.97
C VAL A 74 1.67 -4.91 15.66
N TYR A 75 2.82 -5.10 15.00
CA TYR A 75 3.96 -5.77 15.61
C TYR A 75 4.45 -5.01 16.86
N GLU A 76 4.53 -3.68 16.81
CA GLU A 76 4.92 -2.86 17.97
C GLU A 76 3.90 -2.96 19.11
N ILE A 77 2.60 -3.00 18.84
CA ILE A 77 1.57 -3.23 19.88
C ILE A 77 1.79 -4.56 20.59
N ILE A 78 2.04 -5.63 19.82
CA ILE A 78 2.18 -6.98 20.37
C ILE A 78 3.48 -7.11 21.17
N TRP A 79 4.59 -6.56 20.66
CA TRP A 79 5.92 -6.75 21.25
C TRP A 79 6.29 -5.72 22.31
N LYS A 80 5.99 -4.44 22.06
CA LYS A 80 6.31 -3.32 22.98
C LYS A 80 5.15 -2.97 23.91
N GLN A 81 4.00 -3.66 23.81
CA GLN A 81 2.81 -3.40 24.62
C GLN A 81 2.29 -1.95 24.54
N GLN A 82 2.53 -1.29 23.40
CA GLN A 82 2.05 0.07 23.13
C GLN A 82 0.58 0.03 22.73
N TYR A 83 -0.30 0.00 23.73
CA TYR A 83 -1.75 -0.06 23.52
C TYR A 83 -2.36 1.33 23.33
N ALA A 84 -3.43 1.43 22.52
CA ALA A 84 -4.11 2.70 22.24
C ALA A 84 -5.11 3.12 23.34
N ILE A 85 -5.46 2.21 24.25
CA ILE A 85 -6.38 2.46 25.37
C ILE A 85 -5.79 1.88 26.67
N GLU A 86 -5.86 2.66 27.74
CA GLU A 86 -5.69 2.16 29.10
C GLU A 86 -6.97 1.42 29.53
N TYR A 87 -6.91 0.10 29.52
CA TYR A 87 -8.02 -0.76 29.88
C TYR A 87 -7.55 -1.79 30.90
N SER A 88 -8.20 -1.81 32.06
CA SER A 88 -7.88 -2.66 33.21
C SER A 88 -8.59 -4.03 33.17
N GLY A 89 -8.93 -4.52 31.96
CA GLY A 89 -9.59 -5.81 31.78
C GLY A 89 -8.73 -6.80 30.99
N PRO A 90 -9.34 -7.83 30.36
CA PRO A 90 -8.60 -8.88 29.67
C PRO A 90 -7.68 -8.35 28.56
N VAL A 91 -6.42 -8.81 28.56
CA VAL A 91 -5.37 -8.37 27.60
C VAL A 91 -5.81 -8.55 26.14
N VAL A 92 -6.56 -9.61 25.85
CA VAL A 92 -7.06 -9.92 24.49
C VAL A 92 -7.97 -8.79 23.97
N VAL A 93 -8.87 -8.28 24.81
CA VAL A 93 -9.76 -7.17 24.44
C VAL A 93 -8.96 -5.90 24.17
N LYS A 94 -7.96 -5.63 25.02
CA LYS A 94 -7.05 -4.48 24.87
C LYS A 94 -6.29 -4.51 23.54
N VAL A 95 -5.78 -5.67 23.15
CA VAL A 95 -5.08 -5.87 21.86
C VAL A 95 -6.05 -5.65 20.69
N ILE A 96 -7.22 -6.30 20.70
CA ILE A 96 -8.19 -6.21 19.59
C ILE A 96 -8.63 -4.76 19.37
N VAL A 97 -9.00 -4.05 20.45
CA VAL A 97 -9.44 -2.67 20.36
C VAL A 97 -8.32 -1.75 19.89
N SER A 98 -7.09 -1.97 20.36
CA SER A 98 -5.93 -1.21 19.87
C SER A 98 -5.75 -1.40 18.37
N VAL A 99 -5.72 -2.65 17.88
CA VAL A 99 -5.57 -2.96 16.44
C VAL A 99 -6.67 -2.29 15.61
N LEU A 100 -7.91 -2.26 16.11
CA LEU A 100 -9.01 -1.57 15.43
C LEU A 100 -8.78 -0.05 15.36
N ILE A 101 -8.31 0.58 16.43
CA ILE A 101 -8.00 2.02 16.46
C ILE A 101 -6.91 2.35 15.45
N TYR A 102 -5.79 1.61 15.44
CA TYR A 102 -4.73 1.83 14.46
C TYR A 102 -5.22 1.59 13.03
N GLY A 103 -6.06 0.57 12.82
CA GLY A 103 -6.73 0.34 11.54
C GLY A 103 -7.56 1.56 11.09
N MET A 104 -8.30 2.20 12.01
CA MET A 104 -9.06 3.42 11.73
C MET A 104 -8.16 4.62 11.45
N VAL A 105 -7.04 4.77 12.18
CA VAL A 105 -6.07 5.84 11.96
C VAL A 105 -5.49 5.75 10.54
N TYR A 106 -5.15 4.57 10.06
CA TYR A 106 -4.61 4.40 8.69
C TYR A 106 -5.68 4.35 7.59
N PHE A 107 -6.96 4.20 7.94
CA PHE A 107 -8.07 4.15 6.98
C PHE A 107 -8.11 5.29 5.94
N PRO A 108 -7.85 6.57 6.28
CA PRO A 108 -7.80 7.66 5.30
C PRO A 108 -6.70 7.46 4.24
N VAL A 109 -5.57 6.86 4.60
CA VAL A 109 -4.47 6.56 3.66
C VAL A 109 -4.97 5.57 2.60
N PHE A 110 -5.61 4.49 3.03
CA PHE A 110 -6.18 3.50 2.11
C PHE A 110 -7.29 4.12 1.24
N THR A 111 -8.17 4.91 1.86
CA THR A 111 -9.23 5.63 1.15
C THR A 111 -8.67 6.56 0.08
N SER A 112 -7.56 7.24 0.37
CA SER A 112 -6.91 8.13 -0.59
C SER A 112 -6.36 7.39 -1.81
N LEU A 113 -5.83 6.17 -1.61
CA LEU A 113 -5.39 5.27 -2.68
C LEU A 113 -6.57 4.73 -3.49
N ALA A 114 -7.67 4.39 -2.84
CA ALA A 114 -8.85 3.79 -3.46
C ALA A 114 -9.63 4.80 -4.33
N LEU A 115 -9.78 6.05 -3.87
CA LEU A 115 -10.49 7.08 -4.65
C LEU A 115 -9.72 7.49 -5.90
N GLY A 116 -8.40 7.56 -5.83
CA GLY A 116 -7.54 7.87 -6.96
C GLY A 116 -7.77 9.25 -7.59
N THR A 117 -8.31 10.22 -6.84
CA THR A 117 -8.57 11.60 -7.29
C THR A 117 -7.46 12.53 -6.83
N ALA A 118 -7.32 13.69 -7.49
CA ALA A 118 -6.35 14.69 -7.04
C ALA A 118 -6.65 15.15 -5.60
N PHE A 119 -7.92 15.39 -5.27
CA PHE A 119 -8.31 15.75 -3.91
C PHE A 119 -7.91 14.68 -2.87
N SER A 120 -8.17 13.40 -3.17
CA SER A 120 -7.86 12.31 -2.24
C SER A 120 -6.35 12.15 -2.06
N TYR A 121 -5.56 12.20 -3.13
CA TYR A 121 -4.09 12.11 -3.05
C TYR A 121 -3.47 13.27 -2.31
N PHE A 122 -4.01 14.49 -2.45
CA PHE A 122 -3.54 15.65 -1.71
C PHE A 122 -3.73 15.47 -0.20
N LEU A 123 -4.95 15.15 0.23
CA LEU A 123 -5.25 14.89 1.64
C LEU A 123 -4.44 13.71 2.21
N GLY A 124 -4.33 12.62 1.44
CA GLY A 124 -3.51 11.46 1.80
C GLY A 124 -2.03 11.82 1.95
N SER A 125 -1.49 12.68 1.10
CA SER A 125 -0.08 13.12 1.18
C SER A 125 0.20 13.96 2.42
N LEU A 126 -0.66 14.93 2.75
CA LEU A 126 -0.54 15.72 3.98
C LEU A 126 -0.58 14.82 5.22
N TYR A 127 -1.48 13.84 5.22
CA TYR A 127 -1.62 12.91 6.33
C TYR A 127 -0.40 12.02 6.50
N ILE A 128 0.15 11.45 5.41
CA ILE A 128 1.38 10.64 5.46
C ILE A 128 2.60 11.49 5.84
N TRP A 129 2.69 12.74 5.40
CA TRP A 129 3.77 13.64 5.79
C TRP A 129 3.80 13.90 7.29
N MET A 130 2.64 13.96 7.94
CA MET A 130 2.57 14.04 9.40
C MET A 130 3.26 12.83 10.06
N PHE A 131 2.91 11.59 9.67
CA PHE A 131 3.55 10.39 10.21
C PHE A 131 5.05 10.35 9.92
N PHE A 132 5.43 10.64 8.67
CA PHE A 132 6.83 10.60 8.26
C PHE A 132 7.68 11.66 8.97
N ALA A 133 7.16 12.87 9.15
CA ALA A 133 7.85 13.93 9.88
C ALA A 133 8.07 13.55 11.35
N LEU A 134 7.09 12.89 11.97
CA LEU A 134 7.20 12.43 13.35
C LEU A 134 8.18 11.27 13.52
N GLU A 135 8.19 10.29 12.59
CA GLU A 135 9.19 9.23 12.59
C GLU A 135 10.61 9.78 12.44
N ILE A 136 10.81 10.77 11.56
CA ILE A 136 12.10 11.46 11.42
C ILE A 136 12.45 12.23 12.69
N TYR A 137 11.48 12.91 13.29
CA TYR A 137 11.69 13.65 14.53
C TYR A 137 12.18 12.70 15.64
N GLN A 138 11.43 11.63 15.91
CA GLN A 138 11.80 10.61 16.90
C GLN A 138 13.15 9.95 16.62
N ALA A 139 13.50 9.72 15.34
CA ALA A 139 14.79 9.17 14.95
C ALA A 139 15.99 10.12 15.17
N ASN A 140 15.75 11.42 15.34
CA ASN A 140 16.79 12.44 15.53
C ASN A 140 16.87 12.98 16.95
N THR A 141 15.77 12.96 17.72
CA THR A 141 15.76 13.55 19.07
C THR A 141 16.51 12.70 20.11
N CYS A 142 16.70 11.40 19.86
CA CYS A 142 17.43 10.53 20.78
C CYS A 142 18.94 10.46 20.48
N GLU A 143 19.75 10.89 21.44
CA GLU A 143 21.21 10.71 21.42
C GLU A 143 21.60 9.30 21.89
N TYR A 144 21.56 8.34 20.96
CA TYR A 144 22.07 6.98 21.19
C TYR A 144 23.54 6.85 20.79
N SER A 145 24.25 5.89 21.40
CA SER A 145 25.57 5.48 20.89
C SER A 145 25.44 5.02 19.43
N ALA A 146 26.46 5.27 18.60
CA ALA A 146 26.39 5.01 17.16
C ALA A 146 26.00 3.56 16.81
N ALA A 147 26.45 2.59 17.62
CA ALA A 147 26.10 1.18 17.45
C ALA A 147 24.63 0.89 17.79
N LEU A 148 24.12 1.46 18.89
CA LEU A 148 22.72 1.28 19.31
C LEU A 148 21.76 1.99 18.35
N ARG A 149 22.14 3.18 17.88
CA ARG A 149 21.39 3.93 16.86
C ARG A 149 21.24 3.12 15.57
N ALA A 150 22.30 2.46 15.12
CA ALA A 150 22.28 1.62 13.93
C ALA A 150 21.32 0.44 14.07
N VAL A 151 21.28 -0.23 15.23
CA VAL A 151 20.38 -1.36 15.49
C VAL A 151 18.91 -0.92 15.55
N ILE A 152 18.62 0.19 16.24
CA ILE A 152 17.25 0.74 16.33
C ILE A 152 16.76 1.18 14.95
N LEU A 153 17.62 1.89 14.20
CA LEU A 153 17.31 2.30 12.83
C LEU A 153 17.11 1.10 11.92
N LEU A 154 17.94 0.05 12.01
CA LEU A 154 17.79 -1.17 11.21
C LEU A 154 16.44 -1.85 11.47
N ARG A 155 16.01 -1.89 12.73
CA ARG A 155 14.70 -2.47 13.11
C ARG A 155 13.52 -1.63 12.65
N ALA A 156 13.63 -0.29 12.68
CA ALA A 156 12.59 0.64 12.24
C ALA A 156 12.63 0.95 10.72
N LEU A 157 13.71 0.53 10.05
CA LEU A 157 13.99 0.75 8.64
C LEU A 157 12.83 0.37 7.71
N PRO A 158 12.19 -0.81 7.86
CA PRO A 158 11.23 -1.23 6.87
C PRO A 158 9.92 -0.42 6.97
N ASN A 159 9.59 0.10 8.17
CA ASN A 159 8.48 1.04 8.36
C ASN A 159 8.81 2.42 7.79
N LEU A 160 10.00 2.94 8.11
CA LEU A 160 10.48 4.23 7.61
C LEU A 160 10.57 4.26 6.09
N LEU A 161 10.99 3.16 5.45
CA LEU A 161 10.96 3.01 4.00
C LEU A 161 9.53 3.00 3.42
N CYS A 162 8.57 2.39 4.11
CA CYS A 162 7.18 2.37 3.67
C CYS A 162 6.57 3.78 3.71
N HIS A 163 6.77 4.53 4.80
CA HIS A 163 6.31 5.91 4.90
C HIS A 163 7.07 6.85 3.96
N ALA A 164 8.38 6.68 3.79
CA ALA A 164 9.17 7.44 2.80
C ALA A 164 8.71 7.18 1.36
N TYR A 165 8.40 5.93 1.02
CA TYR A 165 7.85 5.62 -0.29
C TYR A 165 6.49 6.29 -0.50
N LEU A 166 5.59 6.20 0.49
CA LEU A 166 4.28 6.80 0.42
C LEU A 166 4.34 8.33 0.36
N SER A 167 5.26 8.95 1.10
CA SER A 167 5.44 10.41 1.15
C SER A 167 5.87 10.99 -0.20
N VAL A 168 6.56 10.22 -1.04
CA VAL A 168 6.92 10.60 -2.41
C VAL A 168 5.86 10.15 -3.42
N ALA A 169 5.37 8.91 -3.30
CA ALA A 169 4.46 8.33 -4.27
C ALA A 169 3.09 9.04 -4.33
N MET A 170 2.54 9.46 -3.19
CA MET A 170 1.26 10.16 -3.13
C MET A 170 1.28 11.52 -3.86
N PRO A 171 2.24 12.44 -3.62
CA PRO A 171 2.33 13.68 -4.37
C PRO A 171 2.59 13.48 -5.87
N VAL A 172 3.40 12.47 -6.24
CA VAL A 172 3.59 12.14 -7.66
C VAL A 172 2.25 11.74 -8.31
N LYS A 173 1.45 10.92 -7.63
CA LYS A 173 0.10 10.56 -8.11
C LYS A 173 -0.85 11.74 -8.12
N PHE A 174 -0.75 12.66 -7.17
CA PHE A 174 -1.48 13.93 -7.18
C PHE A 174 -1.17 14.73 -8.44
N CYS A 175 0.11 14.96 -8.76
CA CYS A 175 0.52 15.65 -9.97
C CYS A 175 0.03 14.95 -11.25
N LEU A 176 0.08 13.61 -11.29
CA LEU A 176 -0.46 12.83 -12.41
C LEU A 176 -1.99 12.93 -12.52
N ALA A 177 -2.70 12.99 -11.39
CA ALA A 177 -4.15 13.15 -11.36
C ALA A 177 -4.57 14.55 -11.82
N LEU A 178 -3.83 15.60 -11.42
CA LEU A 178 -4.00 16.96 -11.92
C LEU A 178 -3.79 17.04 -13.43
N ARG A 179 -2.70 16.45 -13.95
CA ARG A 179 -2.44 16.40 -15.39
C ARG A 179 -3.55 15.69 -16.18
N ARG A 180 -4.18 14.68 -15.58
CA ARG A 180 -5.31 13.94 -16.16
C ARG A 180 -6.67 14.59 -15.89
N ARG A 181 -6.70 15.78 -15.27
CA ARG A 181 -7.91 16.53 -14.87
C ARG A 181 -8.90 15.72 -14.03
N LYS A 182 -8.41 14.76 -13.24
CA LYS A 182 -9.20 13.92 -12.33
C LYS A 182 -9.28 14.55 -10.94
N TYR A 183 -9.96 15.69 -10.83
CA TYR A 183 -10.02 16.47 -9.58
C TYR A 183 -10.90 15.81 -8.52
N PHE A 184 -12.10 15.38 -8.92
CA PHE A 184 -13.10 14.74 -8.07
C PHE A 184 -13.56 13.41 -8.66
N THR A 185 -14.20 12.57 -7.85
CA THR A 185 -14.79 11.31 -8.33
C THR A 185 -15.92 11.62 -9.31
N PRO A 186 -15.94 11.00 -10.51
CA PRO A 186 -17.03 11.16 -11.47
C PRO A 186 -18.36 10.67 -10.89
N SER A 187 -19.46 11.23 -11.42
CA SER A 187 -20.83 10.95 -10.97
C SER A 187 -21.30 9.56 -11.37
N LEU A 188 -22.26 9.02 -10.61
CA LEU A 188 -22.80 7.67 -10.72
C LEU A 188 -23.25 7.38 -12.15
N GLY A 189 -22.48 6.56 -12.87
CA GLY A 189 -22.64 6.26 -14.30
C GLY A 189 -21.30 6.09 -15.02
N GLU A 190 -20.27 6.79 -14.53
CA GLU A 190 -18.87 6.58 -14.89
C GLU A 190 -18.17 6.03 -13.65
N ASP A 191 -18.05 4.71 -13.53
CA ASP A 191 -17.17 4.16 -12.50
C ASP A 191 -15.76 4.76 -12.70
N PRO A 192 -15.13 5.39 -11.69
CA PRO A 192 -13.75 5.83 -11.80
C PRO A 192 -12.77 4.67 -12.09
N HIS A 193 -13.27 3.44 -11.99
CA HIS A 193 -12.62 2.16 -12.25
C HIS A 193 -13.33 1.32 -13.32
N SER A 194 -14.21 1.90 -14.15
CA SER A 194 -14.51 1.25 -15.43
C SER A 194 -13.22 1.29 -16.24
N GLU A 195 -12.42 0.23 -16.14
CA GLU A 195 -11.31 0.03 -17.06
C GLU A 195 -11.92 0.21 -18.46
N THR A 196 -11.42 1.18 -19.23
CA THR A 196 -11.95 1.37 -20.58
C THR A 196 -11.84 0.06 -21.34
N LEU A 197 -12.69 -0.20 -22.32
CA LEU A 197 -12.66 -1.44 -23.10
C LEU A 197 -11.25 -1.72 -23.66
N GLU A 198 -10.48 -0.67 -23.95
CA GLU A 198 -9.06 -0.72 -24.26
C GLU A 198 -8.15 -1.19 -23.10
N GLN A 199 -8.36 -0.67 -21.90
CA GLN A 199 -7.62 -1.10 -20.70
C GLN A 199 -7.93 -2.55 -20.36
N ILE A 200 -9.20 -2.97 -20.44
CA ILE A 200 -9.62 -4.37 -20.27
C ILE A 200 -8.96 -5.22 -21.34
N LYS A 201 -9.01 -4.84 -22.62
CA LYS A 201 -8.37 -5.56 -23.73
C LYS A 201 -6.85 -5.66 -23.58
N LYS A 202 -6.21 -4.62 -23.03
CA LYS A 202 -4.76 -4.60 -22.72
C LYS A 202 -4.41 -5.38 -21.45
N SER A 203 -5.37 -5.61 -20.55
CA SER A 203 -5.20 -6.36 -19.31
C SER A 203 -4.87 -7.84 -19.57
N PHE A 204 -4.34 -8.53 -18.56
CA PHE A 204 -4.06 -9.96 -18.69
C PHE A 204 -5.33 -10.78 -18.94
N GLN A 205 -6.43 -10.48 -18.24
CA GLN A 205 -7.71 -11.17 -18.44
C GLN A 205 -8.25 -10.90 -19.84
N GLY A 206 -8.22 -9.66 -20.32
CA GLY A 206 -8.64 -9.35 -21.69
C GLY A 206 -7.76 -10.06 -22.72
N LYS A 207 -6.43 -10.08 -22.54
CA LYS A 207 -5.52 -10.83 -23.42
C LYS A 207 -5.72 -12.34 -23.33
N HIS A 208 -6.01 -12.86 -22.15
CA HIS A 208 -6.24 -14.29 -21.90
C HIS A 208 -7.56 -14.74 -22.51
N VAL A 209 -8.65 -14.01 -22.29
CA VAL A 209 -9.96 -14.24 -22.89
C VAL A 209 -9.91 -14.04 -24.40
N THR A 210 -9.23 -12.98 -24.89
CA THR A 210 -8.97 -12.82 -26.34
C THR A 210 -8.20 -14.01 -26.87
N LYS A 211 -7.23 -14.57 -26.12
CA LYS A 211 -6.48 -15.76 -26.53
C LYS A 211 -7.31 -17.05 -26.48
N LEU A 212 -8.29 -17.15 -25.58
CA LEU A 212 -9.24 -18.27 -25.47
C LEU A 212 -10.30 -18.23 -26.58
N LEU A 213 -10.78 -17.03 -26.93
CA LEU A 213 -11.84 -16.80 -27.92
C LEU A 213 -11.32 -16.64 -29.35
N ARG A 214 -10.04 -16.33 -29.55
CA ARG A 214 -9.42 -16.31 -30.88
C ARG A 214 -9.31 -17.76 -31.35
N LYS A 215 -9.90 -18.06 -32.51
CA LYS A 215 -9.71 -19.32 -33.25
C LYS A 215 -8.20 -19.66 -33.23
N PRO A 216 -7.80 -20.91 -32.95
CA PRO A 216 -6.40 -21.26 -32.71
C PRO A 216 -5.56 -21.07 -33.98
N GLU A 217 -5.16 -19.83 -34.24
CA GLU A 217 -4.00 -19.53 -35.06
C GLU A 217 -2.78 -19.65 -34.15
N VAL A 218 -1.86 -20.51 -34.55
CA VAL A 218 -0.60 -20.79 -33.87
C VAL A 218 0.28 -19.53 -33.91
N GLU A 219 0.00 -18.55 -33.05
CA GLU A 219 0.83 -17.36 -32.88
C GLU A 219 1.47 -17.33 -31.49
N ILE A 220 2.43 -18.24 -31.33
CA ILE A 220 3.52 -18.13 -30.35
C ILE A 220 4.50 -17.06 -30.86
N ARG A 221 4.14 -15.75 -30.86
CA ARG A 221 5.05 -14.75 -31.51
C ARG A 221 5.48 -13.53 -30.73
N TYR A 222 4.82 -13.13 -29.64
CA TYR A 222 5.31 -11.99 -28.83
C TYR A 222 6.06 -12.42 -27.57
N CYS A 223 5.48 -13.28 -26.73
CA CYS A 223 6.14 -13.74 -25.50
C CYS A 223 7.32 -14.72 -25.74
N ALA A 224 7.32 -15.44 -26.87
CA ALA A 224 8.43 -16.33 -27.22
C ALA A 224 9.63 -15.58 -27.82
N ARG A 225 9.40 -14.43 -28.46
CA ARG A 225 10.45 -13.62 -29.09
C ARG A 225 11.33 -12.95 -28.02
N LEU A 226 10.73 -12.38 -26.97
CA LEU A 226 11.47 -11.89 -25.78
C LEU A 226 12.25 -13.00 -25.07
N ARG A 227 11.68 -14.20 -24.98
CA ARG A 227 12.32 -15.40 -24.41
C ARG A 227 13.55 -15.88 -25.21
N TYR A 228 13.55 -15.70 -26.54
CA TYR A 228 14.70 -16.02 -27.40
C TYR A 228 15.84 -15.00 -27.27
N TYR A 229 15.54 -13.70 -27.22
CA TYR A 229 16.56 -12.66 -27.08
C TYR A 229 17.25 -12.67 -25.71
N THR A 230 16.51 -12.90 -24.61
CA THR A 230 17.10 -13.01 -23.26
C THR A 230 17.92 -14.29 -23.09
N LYS A 231 17.47 -15.42 -23.64
CA LYS A 231 18.22 -16.69 -23.62
C LYS A 231 19.53 -16.61 -24.41
N LYS A 232 19.51 -16.02 -25.61
CA LYS A 232 20.70 -15.84 -26.46
C LYS A 232 21.74 -14.88 -25.86
N ARG A 233 21.29 -13.86 -25.12
CA ARG A 233 22.19 -12.91 -24.43
C ARG A 233 22.85 -13.50 -23.17
N HIS A 234 22.19 -14.45 -22.51
CA HIS A 234 22.74 -15.14 -21.33
C HIS A 234 23.64 -16.34 -21.66
N GLU A 235 23.44 -16.99 -22.80
CA GLU A 235 24.28 -18.11 -23.24
C GLU A 235 25.70 -17.70 -23.67
N LEU A 236 25.90 -16.45 -24.08
CA LEU A 236 27.17 -15.94 -24.61
C LEU A 236 28.22 -15.50 -23.56
N LYS A 237 27.88 -15.39 -22.26
CA LYS A 237 28.71 -14.62 -21.31
C LYS A 237 29.20 -15.36 -20.05
N TYR A 238 28.88 -16.64 -19.84
CA TYR A 238 29.23 -17.30 -18.55
C TYR A 238 29.80 -18.73 -18.68
N PRO A 239 30.86 -19.06 -17.92
CA PRO A 239 31.45 -20.40 -17.87
C PRO A 239 30.52 -21.42 -17.18
N LYS A 240 30.73 -22.71 -17.48
CA LYS A 240 29.85 -23.84 -17.11
C LYS A 240 29.46 -23.97 -15.61
N PRO A 241 30.33 -23.73 -14.60
CA PRO A 241 29.93 -23.91 -13.20
C PRO A 241 28.93 -22.84 -12.72
N LEU A 242 29.01 -21.63 -13.25
CA LEU A 242 28.04 -20.56 -12.97
C LEU A 242 26.64 -20.87 -13.53
N LYS A 243 26.51 -21.76 -14.52
CA LYS A 243 25.20 -22.14 -15.08
C LYS A 243 24.39 -23.02 -14.13
N ALA A 244 25.04 -23.92 -13.39
CA ALA A 244 24.38 -24.81 -12.43
C ALA A 244 23.88 -24.03 -11.21
N LEU A 245 24.74 -23.19 -10.62
CA LEU A 245 24.38 -22.28 -9.53
C LEU A 245 23.25 -21.34 -9.93
N LYS A 246 23.31 -20.77 -11.14
CA LYS A 246 22.25 -19.91 -11.65
C LYS A 246 20.96 -20.67 -11.96
N LYS A 247 21.01 -21.97 -12.32
CA LYS A 247 19.81 -22.80 -12.55
C LYS A 247 19.08 -23.10 -11.24
N VAL A 248 19.82 -23.39 -10.17
CA VAL A 248 19.27 -23.50 -8.81
C VAL A 248 18.72 -22.14 -8.37
N PHE A 249 19.47 -21.06 -8.59
CA PHE A 249 19.03 -19.69 -8.30
C PHE A 249 17.80 -19.29 -9.11
N PHE A 250 17.66 -19.70 -10.38
CA PHE A 250 16.48 -19.45 -11.22
C PHE A 250 15.27 -20.33 -10.87
N PHE A 251 15.50 -21.47 -10.22
CA PHE A 251 14.43 -22.31 -9.66
C PHE A 251 13.93 -21.72 -8.34
N LEU A 252 14.85 -21.19 -7.52
CA LEU A 252 14.54 -20.49 -6.27
C LEU A 252 13.99 -19.08 -6.48
N LEU A 253 14.44 -18.34 -7.50
CA LEU A 253 13.88 -17.03 -7.83
C LEU A 253 12.55 -17.16 -8.56
N TYR A 254 11.63 -16.30 -8.15
CA TYR A 254 10.36 -16.11 -8.82
C TYR A 254 10.55 -15.89 -10.32
N LYS A 255 9.92 -16.76 -11.12
CA LYS A 255 9.97 -16.67 -12.59
C LYS A 255 9.04 -15.54 -13.04
N ASP A 256 9.64 -14.44 -13.49
CA ASP A 256 8.88 -13.31 -14.00
C ASP A 256 8.14 -13.72 -15.29
N TYR A 257 6.81 -13.78 -15.20
CA TYR A 257 5.94 -13.90 -16.35
C TYR A 257 5.47 -12.49 -16.69
N GLU A 258 6.09 -11.86 -17.70
CA GLU A 258 5.89 -10.44 -18.09
C GLU A 258 4.43 -10.01 -18.33
N CYS A 259 3.48 -10.95 -18.43
CA CYS A 259 2.06 -10.69 -18.58
C CYS A 259 1.21 -11.04 -17.34
N PHE A 260 1.72 -11.81 -16.39
CA PHE A 260 0.98 -12.22 -15.21
C PHE A 260 1.25 -11.25 -14.05
N ARG A 261 0.18 -10.66 -13.52
CA ARG A 261 0.25 -9.71 -12.42
C ARG A 261 -0.63 -10.19 -11.28
N TYR A 262 -0.02 -10.44 -10.13
CA TYR A 262 -0.74 -10.74 -8.90
C TYR A 262 -1.67 -9.58 -8.50
N PRO A 263 -2.82 -9.90 -7.89
CA PRO A 263 -3.69 -8.90 -7.28
C PRO A 263 -2.96 -8.15 -6.16
N SER A 264 -3.40 -6.92 -5.89
CA SER A 264 -2.85 -6.06 -4.84
C SER A 264 -2.85 -6.75 -3.47
N LEU A 265 -3.90 -7.53 -3.17
CA LEU A 265 -4.02 -8.28 -1.93
C LEU A 265 -2.91 -9.31 -1.76
N LEU A 266 -2.71 -10.20 -2.73
CA LEU A 266 -1.68 -11.24 -2.64
C LEU A 266 -0.28 -10.64 -2.56
N ALA A 267 -0.01 -9.59 -3.34
CA ALA A 267 1.27 -8.88 -3.27
C ALA A 267 1.50 -8.24 -1.89
N SER A 268 0.45 -7.69 -1.27
CA SER A 268 0.54 -7.10 0.07
C SER A 268 0.77 -8.17 1.14
N VAL A 269 0.07 -9.31 1.07
CA VAL A 269 0.28 -10.44 2.01
C VAL A 269 1.69 -10.98 1.92
N MET A 270 2.22 -11.20 0.70
CA MET A 270 3.60 -11.65 0.52
C MET A 270 4.61 -10.64 1.06
N PHE A 271 4.34 -9.34 0.87
CA PHE A 271 5.19 -8.28 1.38
C PHE A 271 5.21 -8.26 2.91
N ILE A 272 4.05 -8.33 3.56
CA ILE A 272 3.94 -8.41 5.03
C ILE A 272 4.63 -9.67 5.55
N ALA A 273 4.48 -10.82 4.90
CA ALA A 273 5.16 -12.05 5.30
C ALA A 273 6.69 -11.91 5.27
N ALA A 274 7.24 -11.31 4.21
CA ALA A 274 8.67 -11.00 4.14
C ALA A 274 9.11 -10.01 5.23
N PHE A 275 8.24 -9.07 5.57
CA PHE A 275 8.45 -8.09 6.64
C PHE A 275 8.49 -8.76 8.03
N ILE A 276 7.59 -9.71 8.30
CA ILE A 276 7.57 -10.48 9.55
C ILE A 276 8.81 -11.37 9.66
N ILE A 277 9.32 -11.91 8.55
CA ILE A 277 10.57 -12.70 8.56
C ILE A 277 11.80 -11.83 8.83
N TYR A 278 11.75 -10.56 8.42
CA TYR A 278 12.84 -9.61 8.60
C TYR A 278 13.00 -9.12 10.05
N VAL A 279 11.88 -8.96 10.74
CA VAL A 279 11.79 -8.42 12.11
C VAL A 279 11.98 -9.52 13.15
#